data_AF-A0A7Y9MFE2-F1
#
_entry.id   AF-A0A7Y9MFE2-F1
#
_cell.length_a   1.000
_cell.length_b   1.000
_cell.length_c   1.000
_cell.angle_alpha   90.00
_cell.angle_beta   90.00
_cell.angle_gamma   90.00
#
_symmetry.space_group_name_H-M   'P 1'
#
loop_
_entity.id
_entity.type
_entity.pdbx_description
1 polymer ?
#
loop_
_entity_poly.entity_id
_entity_poly.type
_entity_poly.pdbx_seq_one_letter_code
_entity_poly.pdbx_strand_id
1 'polypeptide(L)'
;MKFWYWILPVTGVALIVLIVYTLIAFAGDGRIFSFAFLANGVLVFPAMIISLAIDQFILMRRRPIGPTRTERVLIAVLVAILVALVTTSLSEDTSFLTVFGWPVLLVVAIATTAVLGVTSARLARAGESSAEDGDLDDLFAGGEN
;
A
#
# COMPACT_ATOMS: atom_id res chain seq x y z
N MET A 1 -12.86 12.27 6.45
CA MET A 1 -11.65 11.99 5.64
C MET A 1 -10.51 11.29 6.42
N LYS A 2 -10.53 11.20 7.76
CA LYS A 2 -9.49 10.56 8.59
C LYS A 2 -9.31 9.04 8.42
N PHE A 3 -10.36 8.30 8.03
CA PHE A 3 -10.32 6.83 7.96
C PHE A 3 -9.28 6.27 6.97
N TRP A 4 -9.14 6.91 5.80
CA TRP A 4 -8.23 6.44 4.75
C TRP A 4 -6.76 6.50 5.15
N TYR A 5 -6.40 7.35 6.10
CA TYR A 5 -5.03 7.45 6.60
C TYR A 5 -4.64 6.30 7.52
N TRP A 6 -5.65 5.65 8.12
CA TRP A 6 -5.45 4.56 9.06
C TRP A 6 -5.52 3.18 8.41
N ILE A 7 -5.98 3.08 7.16
CA ILE A 7 -6.17 1.78 6.52
C ILE A 7 -4.84 1.05 6.29
N LEU A 8 -3.80 1.77 5.86
CA LEU A 8 -2.46 1.22 5.64
C LEU A 8 -1.79 0.78 6.95
N PRO A 9 -1.72 1.60 8.02
CA PRO A 9 -1.12 1.16 9.28
C PRO A 9 -1.93 0.06 9.97
N VAL A 10 -3.27 0.07 9.91
CA VAL A 10 -4.10 -1.02 10.45
C VAL A 10 -3.84 -2.33 9.70
N THR A 11 -3.75 -2.27 8.36
CA THR A 11 -3.39 -3.44 7.55
C THR A 11 -1.99 -3.94 7.87
N GLY A 12 -1.03 -3.04 8.07
CA GLY A 12 0.33 -3.38 8.50
C GLY A 12 0.37 -4.09 9.85
N VAL A 13 -0.37 -3.62 10.85
CA VAL A 13 -0.47 -4.28 12.16
C VAL A 13 -1.12 -5.66 12.02
N ALA A 14 -2.19 -5.78 11.24
CA ALA A 14 -2.84 -7.08 10.98
C ALA A 14 -1.86 -8.08 10.35
N LEU A 15 -1.02 -7.63 9.41
CA LEU A 15 0.03 -8.46 8.82
C LEU A 15 1.10 -8.89 9.83
N ILE A 16 1.53 -8.00 10.72
CA ILE A 16 2.49 -8.35 11.79
C ILE A 16 1.90 -9.44 12.69
N VAL A 17 0.63 -9.29 13.11
CA VAL A 17 -0.06 -10.31 13.91
C VAL A 17 -0.11 -11.64 13.16
N LEU A 18 -0.37 -11.61 11.85
CA LEU A 18 -0.38 -12.81 11.02
C LEU A 18 1.00 -13.47 10.92
N ILE A 19 2.07 -12.69 10.74
CA ILE A 19 3.45 -13.20 10.72
C ILE A 19 3.78 -13.88 12.05
N VAL A 20 3.51 -13.22 13.18
CA VAL A 20 3.77 -13.77 14.51
C VAL A 20 2.98 -15.06 14.72
N TYR A 21 1.71 -15.07 14.33
CA TYR A 21 0.88 -16.28 14.37
C TYR A 21 1.47 -17.42 13.52
N THR A 22 1.94 -17.13 12.30
CA THR A 22 2.61 -18.13 11.45
C THR A 22 3.85 -18.71 12.11
N LEU A 23 4.69 -17.88 12.72
CA LEU A 23 5.92 -18.33 13.38
C LEU A 23 5.63 -19.21 14.61
N ILE A 24 4.67 -18.81 15.45
CA ILE A 24 4.27 -19.57 16.63
C ILE A 24 3.65 -20.92 16.23
N ALA A 25 2.73 -20.91 15.25
CA ALA A 25 2.05 -22.11 14.81
C ALA A 25 3.00 -23.13 14.16
N PHE A 26 4.00 -22.65 13.40
CA PHE A 26 5.02 -23.51 12.81
C PHE A 26 5.93 -24.13 13.87
N ALA A 27 6.32 -23.36 14.89
CA ALA A 27 7.17 -23.85 15.99
C ALA A 27 6.46 -24.84 16.92
N GLY A 28 5.13 -24.75 17.03
CA GLY A 28 4.32 -25.52 17.99
C GLY A 28 3.96 -26.93 17.53
N ASP A 29 3.50 -27.11 16.28
CA ASP A 29 2.94 -28.43 15.89
C ASP A 29 3.13 -28.87 14.43
N GLY A 30 3.68 -28.05 13.52
CA GLY A 30 4.15 -28.42 12.17
C GLY A 30 3.19 -29.15 11.18
N ARG A 31 2.05 -29.66 11.66
CA ARG A 31 1.14 -30.60 10.99
C ARG A 31 -0.18 -29.97 10.56
N ILE A 32 -0.46 -28.76 11.03
CA ILE A 32 -1.73 -28.04 10.80
C ILE A 32 -1.59 -26.97 9.70
N PHE A 33 -0.43 -26.86 9.05
CA PHE A 33 -0.15 -25.76 8.12
C PHE A 33 0.48 -26.19 6.81
N SER A 34 -0.09 -25.68 5.71
CA SER A 34 0.48 -25.78 4.37
C SER A 34 1.81 -25.02 4.29
N PHE A 35 2.80 -25.57 3.58
CA PHE A 35 4.06 -24.88 3.23
C PHE A 35 3.80 -23.51 2.62
N ALA A 36 2.66 -23.34 1.95
CA ALA A 36 2.25 -22.10 1.32
C ALA A 36 1.92 -21.00 2.35
N PHE A 37 1.39 -21.35 3.52
CA PHE A 37 1.16 -20.40 4.61
C PHE A 37 2.48 -19.91 5.23
N LEU A 38 3.46 -20.81 5.38
CA LEU A 38 4.81 -20.44 5.84
C LEU A 38 5.51 -19.52 4.82
N ALA A 39 5.45 -19.86 3.54
CA ALA A 39 6.02 -19.03 2.48
C ALA A 39 5.38 -17.63 2.44
N ASN A 40 4.06 -17.54 2.58
CA ASN A 40 3.36 -16.26 2.67
C ASN A 40 3.75 -15.49 3.94
N GLY A 41 3.84 -16.16 5.09
CA GLY A 41 4.25 -15.58 6.37
C GLY A 41 5.65 -14.99 6.36
N VAL A 42 6.60 -15.63 5.69
CA VAL A 42 8.02 -15.25 5.74
C VAL A 42 8.43 -14.34 4.59
N LEU A 43 7.79 -14.45 3.42
CA LEU A 43 8.19 -13.70 2.23
C LEU A 43 7.16 -12.64 1.84
N VAL A 44 5.89 -13.06 1.69
CA VAL A 44 4.85 -12.20 1.11
C VAL A 44 4.39 -11.13 2.10
N PHE A 45 4.07 -11.50 3.35
CA PHE A 45 3.60 -10.53 4.34
C PHE A 45 4.66 -9.49 4.70
N PRO A 46 5.95 -9.83 4.91
CA PRO A 46 6.97 -8.81 5.13
C PRO A 46 7.15 -7.88 3.94
N ALA A 47 7.16 -8.40 2.71
CA ALA A 47 7.22 -7.57 1.50
C ALA A 47 6.01 -6.62 1.40
N MET A 48 4.82 -7.08 1.75
CA MET A 48 3.61 -6.26 1.78
C MET A 48 3.69 -5.16 2.85
N ILE A 49 4.23 -5.46 4.05
CA ILE A 49 4.45 -4.43 5.08
C ILE A 49 5.36 -3.32 4.56
N ILE A 50 6.44 -3.68 3.86
CA ILE A 50 7.36 -2.71 3.27
C ILE A 50 6.62 -1.84 2.23
N SER A 51 5.83 -2.45 1.35
CA SER A 51 5.04 -1.69 0.37
C SER A 51 4.07 -0.72 1.05
N LEU A 52 3.31 -1.19 2.04
CA LEU A 52 2.35 -0.36 2.79
C LEU A 52 3.05 0.78 3.53
N ALA A 53 4.25 0.55 4.07
CA ALA A 53 5.04 1.58 4.74
C ALA A 53 5.53 2.65 3.75
N ILE A 54 5.96 2.25 2.55
CA ILE A 54 6.34 3.18 1.48
C ILE A 54 5.13 4.01 1.05
N ASP A 55 3.99 3.38 0.79
CA ASP A 55 2.75 4.06 0.40
C ASP A 55 2.29 5.05 1.47
N GLN A 56 2.37 4.65 2.74
CA GLN A 56 2.05 5.51 3.87
C GLN A 56 3.00 6.71 3.93
N PHE A 57 4.31 6.49 3.75
CA PHE A 57 5.32 7.54 3.75
C PHE A 57 5.11 8.56 2.62
N ILE A 58 4.76 8.08 1.42
CA ILE A 58 4.42 8.95 0.28
C ILE A 58 3.19 9.79 0.60
N LEU A 59 2.14 9.19 1.16
CA LEU A 59 0.93 9.90 1.54
C LEU A 59 1.18 10.94 2.64
N MET A 60 2.05 10.65 3.62
CA MET A 60 2.41 11.60 4.68
C MET A 60 3.12 12.84 4.13
N ARG A 61 3.94 12.68 3.09
CA ARG A 61 4.72 13.77 2.48
C ARG A 61 3.93 14.61 1.46
N ARG A 62 2.71 14.19 1.13
CA ARG A 62 1.93 14.79 0.05
C ARG A 62 1.16 16.03 0.49
N ARG A 63 1.08 17.03 -0.40
CA ARG A 63 0.13 18.14 -0.33
C ARG A 63 -0.67 18.20 -1.63
N PRO A 64 -2.02 18.20 -1.61
CA PRO A 64 -2.90 18.08 -0.45
C PRO A 64 -2.87 16.69 0.21
N ILE A 65 -3.20 16.66 1.51
CA ILE A 65 -3.12 15.45 2.33
C ILE A 65 -4.33 14.54 2.04
N GLY A 66 -4.12 13.48 1.25
CA GLY A 66 -5.10 12.41 1.08
C GLY A 66 -5.01 11.68 -0.26
N PRO A 67 -5.51 10.43 -0.33
CA PRO A 67 -5.48 9.66 -1.56
C PRO A 67 -6.55 10.12 -2.56
N THR A 68 -6.18 10.20 -3.83
CA THR A 68 -7.08 10.48 -4.96
C THR A 68 -8.07 9.32 -5.19
N ARG A 69 -9.14 9.52 -5.97
CA ARG A 69 -10.12 8.45 -6.25
C ARG A 69 -9.46 7.19 -6.82
N THR A 70 -8.51 7.36 -7.75
CA THR A 70 -7.78 6.25 -8.38
C THR A 70 -6.89 5.51 -7.37
N GLU A 71 -6.17 6.25 -6.52
CA GLU A 71 -5.35 5.68 -5.45
C GLU A 71 -6.20 4.88 -4.44
N ARG A 72 -7.39 5.36 -4.10
CA ARG A 72 -8.31 4.63 -3.21
C ARG A 72 -8.76 3.29 -3.79
N VAL A 73 -9.06 3.24 -5.09
CA VAL A 73 -9.45 1.99 -5.76
C VAL A 73 -8.27 1.01 -5.74
N LEU A 74 -7.06 1.47 -6.06
CA LEU A 74 -5.85 0.64 -6.03
C LEU A 74 -5.57 0.08 -4.64
N ILE A 75 -5.63 0.93 -3.60
CA ILE A 75 -5.46 0.50 -2.20
C ILE A 75 -6.54 -0.50 -1.80
N ALA A 76 -7.80 -0.26 -2.18
CA ALA A 76 -8.90 -1.18 -1.88
C ALA A 76 -8.71 -2.54 -2.57
N VAL A 77 -8.27 -2.55 -3.82
CA VAL A 77 -7.96 -3.78 -4.57
C VAL A 77 -6.79 -4.51 -3.92
N LEU A 78 -5.72 -3.80 -3.55
CA LEU A 78 -4.56 -4.38 -2.86
C LEU A 78 -4.97 -5.04 -1.54
N VAL A 79 -5.78 -4.37 -0.72
CA VAL A 79 -6.31 -4.92 0.53
C VAL A 79 -7.24 -6.11 0.26
N ALA A 80 -8.12 -6.05 -0.74
CA ALA A 80 -9.03 -7.13 -1.08
C ALA A 80 -8.27 -8.40 -1.52
N ILE A 81 -7.25 -8.26 -2.36
CA ILE A 81 -6.41 -9.38 -2.78
C ILE A 81 -5.63 -9.94 -1.58
N LEU A 82 -5.13 -9.07 -0.70
CA LEU A 82 -4.44 -9.50 0.52
C LEU A 82 -5.35 -10.33 1.43
N VAL A 83 -6.58 -9.87 1.66
CA VAL A 83 -7.59 -10.61 2.43
C VAL A 83 -7.90 -11.95 1.76
N ALA A 84 -8.11 -11.96 0.44
CA ALA A 84 -8.33 -13.18 -0.31
C ALA A 84 -7.15 -14.17 -0.12
N LEU A 85 -5.91 -13.71 -0.29
CA LEU A 85 -4.71 -14.53 -0.11
C LEU A 85 -4.62 -15.10 1.31
N VAL A 86 -4.87 -14.29 2.34
CA VAL A 86 -4.86 -14.72 3.74
C VAL A 86 -5.93 -15.79 3.97
N THR A 87 -7.17 -15.55 3.56
CA THR A 87 -8.28 -16.51 3.75
C THR A 87 -8.04 -17.83 3.02
N THR A 88 -7.47 -17.79 1.81
CA THR A 88 -7.13 -19.01 1.08
C THR A 88 -5.91 -19.71 1.66
N SER A 89 -4.96 -18.98 2.25
CA SER A 89 -3.78 -19.62 2.86
C SER A 89 -4.13 -20.44 4.12
N LEU A 90 -5.34 -20.26 4.67
CA LEU A 90 -5.87 -21.06 5.78
C LEU A 90 -6.58 -22.35 5.31
N SER A 91 -6.79 -22.51 4.00
CA SER A 91 -7.45 -23.70 3.43
C SER A 91 -6.39 -24.68 2.90
N GLU A 92 -6.52 -25.97 3.25
CA GLU A 92 -5.57 -27.02 2.85
C GLU A 92 -5.56 -27.29 1.34
N ASP A 93 -6.70 -27.08 0.66
CA ASP A 93 -6.91 -27.43 -0.76
C ASP A 93 -6.54 -26.35 -1.78
N THR A 94 -6.08 -25.18 -1.34
CA THR A 94 -5.77 -24.08 -2.27
C THR A 94 -4.30 -24.14 -2.67
N SER A 95 -4.02 -24.76 -3.82
CA SER A 95 -2.71 -24.70 -4.47
C SER A 95 -2.61 -23.58 -5.51
N PHE A 96 -3.72 -23.27 -6.20
CA PHE A 96 -3.73 -22.32 -7.31
C PHE A 96 -3.53 -20.86 -6.87
N LEU A 97 -4.30 -20.40 -5.88
CA LEU A 97 -4.22 -19.02 -5.37
C LEU A 97 -2.90 -18.73 -4.65
N THR A 98 -2.21 -19.73 -4.14
CA THR A 98 -0.95 -19.59 -3.43
C THR A 98 0.24 -19.61 -4.38
N VAL A 99 0.13 -20.22 -5.55
CA VAL A 99 1.15 -20.14 -6.61
C VAL A 99 1.03 -18.85 -7.40
N PHE A 100 -0.19 -18.43 -7.74
CA PHE A 100 -0.44 -17.25 -8.60
C PHE A 100 -0.87 -15.98 -7.84
N GLY A 101 -1.22 -16.07 -6.57
CA GLY A 101 -1.66 -14.91 -5.79
C GLY A 101 -0.53 -13.98 -5.38
N TRP A 102 0.63 -14.52 -5.00
CA TRP A 102 1.77 -13.68 -4.60
C TRP A 102 2.40 -12.88 -5.75
N PRO A 103 2.55 -13.40 -7.00
CA PRO A 103 3.04 -12.59 -8.12
C PRO A 103 2.04 -11.49 -8.49
N VAL A 104 0.74 -11.79 -8.46
CA VAL A 104 -0.32 -10.79 -8.70
C VAL A 104 -0.30 -9.71 -7.62
N LEU A 105 -0.17 -10.08 -6.35
CA LEU A 105 0.01 -9.12 -5.25
C LEU A 105 1.23 -8.23 -5.47
N LEU A 106 2.36 -8.80 -5.89
CA LEU A 106 3.59 -8.07 -6.16
C LEU A 106 3.39 -7.05 -7.28
N VAL A 107 2.74 -7.44 -8.38
CA VAL A 107 2.41 -6.54 -9.49
C VAL A 107 1.49 -5.41 -9.05
N VAL A 108 0.45 -5.72 -8.26
CA VAL A 108 -0.50 -4.71 -7.76
C VAL A 108 0.18 -3.78 -6.75
N ALA A 109 1.06 -4.29 -5.89
CA ALA A 109 1.86 -3.49 -4.96
C ALA A 109 2.77 -2.52 -5.71
N ILE A 110 3.54 -3.01 -6.70
CA ILE A 110 4.40 -2.17 -7.54
C ILE A 110 3.58 -1.12 -8.28
N ALA A 111 2.45 -1.51 -8.89
CA ALA A 111 1.57 -0.59 -9.61
C ALA A 111 0.99 0.49 -8.67
N THR A 112 0.60 0.12 -7.46
CA THR A 112 0.09 1.05 -6.45
C THR A 112 1.16 2.05 -6.06
N THR A 113 2.36 1.58 -5.70
CA THR A 113 3.50 2.44 -5.35
C THR A 113 3.89 3.36 -6.50
N ALA A 114 3.94 2.85 -7.74
CA ALA A 114 4.27 3.64 -8.93
C ALA A 114 3.22 4.72 -9.21
N VAL A 115 1.93 4.38 -9.12
CA VAL A 115 0.84 5.33 -9.30
C VAL A 115 0.89 6.40 -8.22
N LEU A 116 1.02 6.02 -6.94
CA LEU A 116 1.17 6.97 -5.83
C LEU A 116 2.39 7.88 -6.03
N GLY A 117 3.53 7.33 -6.44
CA GLY A 117 4.75 8.10 -6.71
C GLY A 117 4.57 9.10 -7.86
N VAL A 118 4.08 8.65 -9.02
CA VAL A 118 3.87 9.49 -10.21
C VAL A 118 2.86 10.59 -9.94
N THR A 119 1.73 10.24 -9.34
CA THR A 119 0.68 11.23 -9.02
C THR A 119 1.18 12.23 -7.98
N SER A 120 1.98 11.80 -7.00
CA SER A 120 2.59 12.70 -6.01
C SER A 120 3.60 13.66 -6.64
N ALA A 121 4.44 13.17 -7.55
CA ALA A 121 5.39 14.00 -8.29
C ALA A 121 4.69 15.01 -9.20
N ARG A 122 3.59 14.60 -9.85
CA ARG A 122 2.77 15.51 -10.68
C ARG A 122 2.12 16.61 -9.85
N LEU A 123 1.59 16.29 -8.68
CA LEU A 123 1.00 17.28 -7.77
C LEU A 123 2.04 18.26 -7.22
N ALA A 124 3.25 17.78 -6.89
CA ALA A 124 4.34 18.64 -6.46
C ALA A 124 4.71 19.67 -7.55
N ARG A 125 4.90 19.22 -8.80
CA ARG A 125 5.20 20.11 -9.93
C ARG A 125 4.08 21.08 -10.27
N ALA A 126 2.83 20.65 -10.16
CA ALA A 126 1.68 21.54 -10.36
C ALA A 126 1.60 22.64 -9.30
N GLY A 127 1.95 22.32 -8.05
CA GLY A 127 2.03 23.31 -6.97
C GLY A 127 3.16 24.33 -7.14
N GLU A 128 4.30 23.93 -7.71
CA GLU A 128 5.40 24.84 -8.07
C GLU A 128 4.99 25.79 -9.20
N SER A 129 4.37 25.26 -10.26
CA SER A 129 3.90 26.07 -11.40
C SER A 129 2.85 27.11 -11.00
N SER A 130 1.92 26.77 -10.10
CA SER A 130 0.93 27.76 -9.61
C SER A 130 1.52 28.79 -8.63
N ALA A 131 2.65 28.49 -7.99
CA ALA A 131 3.35 29.46 -7.15
C ALA A 131 4.15 30.46 -8.00
N GLU A 132 4.69 30.02 -9.14
CA GLU A 132 5.44 30.86 -10.07
C GLU A 132 4.53 31.87 -10.81
N ASP A 133 3.33 31.44 -11.25
CA ASP A 133 2.37 32.35 -11.90
C ASP A 133 1.79 33.41 -10.94
N GLY A 134 1.56 33.06 -9.66
CA GLY A 134 1.04 34.00 -8.67
C GLY A 134 2.04 35.10 -8.29
N ASP A 135 3.34 34.79 -8.26
CA ASP A 135 4.40 35.76 -7.95
C ASP A 135 4.60 36.75 -9.10
N LEU A 136 4.37 36.33 -10.35
CA LEU A 136 4.38 37.22 -11.52
C LEU A 136 3.20 38.19 -11.52
N ASP A 137 1.99 37.70 -11.24
CA ASP A 137 0.78 38.54 -11.17
C ASP A 137 0.91 39.62 -10.08
N ASP A 138 1.48 39.29 -8.91
CA ASP A 138 1.75 40.28 -7.84
C ASP A 138 2.85 41.29 -8.25
N LEU A 139 3.86 40.86 -9.01
CA LEU A 139 4.94 41.74 -9.50
C LEU A 139 4.43 42.77 -10.54
N PHE A 140 3.47 42.39 -11.37
CA PHE A 140 2.86 43.27 -12.38
C PHE A 140 1.70 44.11 -11.82
N ALA A 141 1.03 43.66 -10.76
CA ALA A 141 -0.02 44.43 -10.08
C ALA A 141 0.52 45.56 -9.18
N GLY A 142 1.78 45.49 -8.73
CA GLY A 142 2.42 46.51 -7.89
C GLY A 142 2.92 47.77 -8.62
N GLY A 143 2.72 47.88 -9.94
CA GLY A 143 3.26 48.96 -10.78
C GLY A 143 2.36 50.19 -10.94
N GLU A 144 1.14 50.20 -10.41
CA GLU A 144 0.24 51.35 -10.43
C GLU A 144 0.32 52.13 -9.12
N ASN A 145 1.35 52.98 -8.98
CA ASN A 145 1.34 54.14 -8.07
C ASN A 145 2.25 55.26 -8.61
#